data_AF-A0A6C0D320-F1
#
_entry.id   AF-A0A6C0D320-F1
#
_cell.length_a   1.000
_cell.length_b   1.000
_cell.length_c   1.000
_cell.angle_alpha   90.00
_cell.angle_beta   90.00
_cell.angle_gamma   90.00
#
_symmetry.space_group_name_H-M   'P 1'
#
loop_
_entity.id
_entity.type
_entity.pdbx_description
1 polymer ?
#
loop_
_entity_poly.entity_id
_entity_poly.type
_entity_poly.pdbx_seq_one_letter_code
_entity_poly.pdbx_strand_id
1 'polypeptide(L)'
;MFPTTSDESATNKMNPDEITYQTIETMLEKEKQHNKTETWNKLDKTIKIQKLHQYAEKYGKEHTMPMKDVKSLKAFFIDCLDKNKLQKTKDVVYDKERREIMAIPALHFNQINRNFTLKILDAKRVSTLKSLTPKRVTEKNKEDSEI
;
A
#
# COMPACT_ATOMS: atom_id res chain seq x y z
N MET A 1 36.92 9.28 -71.63
CA MET A 1 37.28 9.32 -70.20
C MET A 1 36.12 9.97 -69.47
N PHE A 2 35.33 9.17 -68.75
CA PHE A 2 34.20 9.65 -67.94
C PHE A 2 34.68 9.99 -66.52
N PRO A 3 33.92 10.81 -65.78
CA PRO A 3 33.29 10.21 -64.61
C PRO A 3 31.81 10.57 -64.45
N THR A 4 31.07 9.53 -64.08
CA THR A 4 29.71 9.51 -63.54
C THR A 4 29.69 10.17 -62.16
N THR A 5 28.80 11.14 -61.95
CA THR A 5 28.42 11.59 -60.61
C THR A 5 27.28 10.74 -60.10
N SER A 6 27.51 10.15 -58.94
CA SER A 6 26.58 9.48 -58.06
C SER A 6 25.33 10.32 -57.77
N ASP A 7 24.16 9.69 -57.77
CA ASP A 7 23.14 9.95 -56.76
C ASP A 7 22.42 8.62 -56.46
N GLU A 8 22.90 7.97 -55.41
CA GLU A 8 22.26 6.82 -54.79
C GLU A 8 21.33 7.36 -53.70
N SER A 9 20.09 7.71 -54.08
CA SER A 9 19.01 7.89 -53.11
C SER A 9 18.33 6.55 -52.88
N ALA A 10 18.98 5.70 -52.08
CA ALA A 10 18.40 4.46 -51.57
C ALA A 10 17.20 4.79 -50.66
N THR A 11 16.00 4.61 -51.19
CA THR A 11 14.77 4.61 -50.39
C THR A 11 14.78 3.35 -49.52
N ASN A 12 15.26 3.48 -48.28
CA ASN A 12 15.18 2.43 -47.27
C ASN A 12 13.69 2.19 -46.94
N LYS A 13 13.07 1.25 -47.65
CA LYS A 13 11.71 0.78 -47.38
C LYS A 13 11.76 -0.04 -46.10
N MET A 14 11.59 0.64 -44.96
CA MET A 14 11.50 0.01 -43.66
C MET A 14 10.28 -0.92 -43.62
N ASN A 15 10.52 -2.19 -43.28
CA ASN A 15 9.57 -3.28 -43.38
C ASN A 15 8.38 -3.04 -42.42
N PRO A 16 7.12 -3.16 -42.86
CA PRO A 16 5.94 -2.85 -42.03
C PRO A 16 5.80 -3.75 -40.79
N ASP A 17 6.34 -4.98 -40.83
CA ASP A 17 6.33 -5.91 -39.71
C ASP A 17 7.27 -5.46 -38.57
N GLU A 18 8.37 -4.78 -38.89
CA GLU A 18 9.33 -4.26 -37.92
C GLU A 18 8.79 -3.02 -37.19
N ILE A 19 8.06 -2.17 -37.91
CA ILE A 19 7.34 -1.02 -37.34
C ILE A 19 6.28 -1.50 -36.35
N THR A 20 5.59 -2.60 -36.68
CA THR A 20 4.56 -3.19 -35.82
C THR A 20 5.19 -3.78 -34.55
N TYR A 21 6.32 -4.49 -34.66
CA TYR A 21 7.04 -5.03 -33.50
C TYR A 21 7.56 -3.93 -32.57
N GLN A 22 8.23 -2.91 -33.12
CA GLN A 22 8.70 -1.73 -32.37
C GLN A 22 7.54 -0.98 -31.69
N THR A 23 6.38 -0.89 -32.35
CA THR A 23 5.17 -0.28 -31.79
C THR A 23 4.62 -1.09 -30.62
N ILE A 24 4.60 -2.43 -30.73
CA ILE A 24 4.18 -3.33 -29.65
C ILE A 24 5.15 -3.23 -28.46
N GLU A 25 6.45 -3.21 -28.70
CA GLU A 25 7.45 -3.03 -27.64
C GLU A 25 7.33 -1.66 -26.94
N THR A 26 7.11 -0.58 -27.70
CA THR A 26 6.90 0.75 -27.11
C THR A 26 5.57 0.88 -26.39
N MET A 27 4.51 0.20 -26.85
CA MET A 27 3.24 0.10 -26.14
C MET A 27 3.42 -0.64 -24.81
N LEU A 28 4.15 -1.77 -24.81
CA LEU A 28 4.42 -2.56 -23.61
C LEU A 28 5.31 -1.81 -22.61
N GLU A 29 6.32 -1.08 -23.07
CA GLU A 29 7.20 -0.29 -22.19
C GLU A 29 6.45 0.95 -21.62
N LYS A 30 5.54 1.56 -22.39
CA LYS A 30 4.65 2.62 -21.89
C LYS A 30 3.65 2.12 -20.87
N GLU A 31 3.07 0.93 -21.07
CA GLU A 31 2.14 0.32 -20.10
C GLU A 31 2.87 -0.08 -18.81
N LYS A 32 4.06 -0.69 -18.96
CA LYS A 32 5.00 -0.96 -17.87
C LYS A 32 5.38 0.31 -17.12
N GLN A 33 5.50 1.46 -17.79
CA GLN A 33 5.79 2.76 -17.18
C GLN A 33 4.57 3.43 -16.53
N HIS A 34 3.38 3.26 -17.09
CA HIS A 34 2.15 3.79 -16.50
C HIS A 34 1.83 3.10 -15.17
N ASN A 35 2.11 1.79 -15.08
CA ASN A 35 2.07 0.99 -13.85
C ASN A 35 3.09 1.50 -12.79
N LYS A 36 4.20 2.14 -13.19
CA LYS A 36 5.24 2.68 -12.27
C LYS A 36 4.76 3.90 -11.46
N THR A 37 3.62 4.51 -11.80
CA THR A 37 3.11 5.72 -11.10
C THR A 37 1.80 5.51 -10.36
N GLU A 38 1.30 4.28 -10.30
CA GLU A 38 0.02 4.02 -9.67
C GLU A 38 0.05 4.37 -8.19
N THR A 39 -0.89 5.24 -7.84
CA THR A 39 -1.08 5.68 -6.47
C THR A 39 -1.64 4.51 -5.67
N TRP A 40 -1.30 4.42 -4.38
CA TRP A 40 -1.77 3.35 -3.48
C TRP A 40 -3.26 3.00 -3.65
N ASN A 41 -4.12 3.97 -3.91
CA ASN A 41 -5.54 3.74 -4.16
C ASN A 41 -5.84 2.85 -5.39
N LYS A 42 -5.09 3.03 -6.49
CA LYS A 42 -5.26 2.30 -7.76
C LYS A 42 -4.65 0.91 -7.77
N LEU A 43 -3.75 0.59 -6.83
CA LEU A 43 -3.11 -0.73 -6.77
C LEU A 43 -4.13 -1.84 -6.49
N ASP A 44 -3.96 -2.98 -7.15
CA ASP A 44 -4.73 -4.19 -6.89
C ASP A 44 -4.54 -4.70 -5.45
N LYS A 45 -5.58 -5.36 -4.94
CA LYS A 45 -5.56 -5.98 -3.60
C LYS A 45 -4.35 -6.91 -3.45
N THR A 46 -4.05 -7.71 -4.48
CA THR A 46 -2.90 -8.62 -4.49
C THR A 46 -1.57 -7.88 -4.33
N ILE A 47 -1.38 -6.78 -5.07
CA ILE A 47 -0.17 -5.96 -4.98
C ILE A 47 -0.08 -5.30 -3.60
N LYS A 48 -1.18 -4.77 -3.08
CA LYS A 48 -1.24 -4.20 -1.72
C LYS A 48 -0.82 -5.22 -0.66
N ILE A 49 -1.33 -6.46 -0.74
CA ILE A 49 -0.95 -7.55 0.17
C ILE A 49 0.56 -7.83 0.10
N GLN A 50 1.13 -7.96 -1.11
CA GLN A 50 2.56 -8.19 -1.29
C GLN A 50 3.40 -7.07 -0.66
N LYS A 51 3.01 -5.80 -0.88
CA LYS A 51 3.71 -4.65 -0.29
C LYS A 51 3.58 -4.60 1.23
N LEU A 52 2.41 -4.95 1.77
CA LEU A 52 2.20 -5.05 3.22
C LEU A 52 3.04 -6.17 3.85
N HIS A 53 3.21 -7.31 3.16
CA HIS A 53 4.09 -8.38 3.62
C HIS A 53 5.55 -7.94 3.66
N GLN A 54 6.03 -7.26 2.63
CA GLN A 54 7.39 -6.70 2.59
C GLN A 54 7.62 -5.70 3.73
N TYR A 55 6.65 -4.82 3.95
CA TYR A 55 6.70 -3.86 5.06
C TYR A 55 6.71 -4.55 6.42
N ALA A 56 5.86 -5.56 6.64
CA ALA A 56 5.83 -6.31 7.90
C ALA A 56 7.17 -7.00 8.20
N GLU A 57 7.85 -7.53 7.18
CA GLU A 57 9.18 -8.12 7.35
C GLU A 57 10.25 -7.07 7.68
N LYS A 58 10.23 -5.94 6.98
CA LYS A 58 11.16 -4.83 7.23
C LYS A 58 10.97 -4.28 8.65
N TYR A 59 9.73 -4.01 9.02
CA TYR A 59 9.35 -3.52 10.34
C TYR A 59 9.67 -4.54 11.44
N GLY A 60 9.46 -5.84 11.18
CA GLY A 60 9.85 -6.92 12.07
C GLY A 60 11.35 -7.02 12.30
N LYS A 61 12.16 -6.87 11.25
CA LYS A 61 13.63 -6.86 11.33
C LYS A 61 14.14 -5.63 12.07
N GLU A 62 13.60 -4.45 11.77
CA GLU A 62 14.02 -3.17 12.37
C GLU A 62 13.69 -3.10 13.87
N HIS A 63 12.52 -3.59 14.28
CA HIS A 63 12.12 -3.65 15.69
C HIS A 63 12.52 -4.94 16.41
N THR A 64 13.28 -5.84 15.75
CA THR A 64 13.68 -7.16 16.29
C THR A 64 12.48 -7.91 16.91
N MET A 65 11.33 -7.88 16.21
CA MET A 65 10.13 -8.56 16.69
C MET A 65 10.23 -10.07 16.48
N PRO A 66 9.66 -10.88 17.38
CA PRO A 66 9.65 -12.33 17.20
C PRO A 66 8.81 -12.70 15.97
N MET A 67 9.18 -13.78 15.28
CA MET A 67 8.51 -14.23 14.05
C MET A 67 6.99 -14.40 14.21
N LYS A 68 6.53 -14.78 15.41
CA LYS A 68 5.11 -14.86 15.75
C LYS A 68 4.39 -13.52 15.58
N ASP A 69 5.01 -12.41 16.00
CA ASP A 69 4.42 -11.08 15.95
C ASP A 69 4.47 -10.55 14.51
N VAL A 70 5.54 -10.85 13.75
CA VAL A 70 5.62 -10.54 12.31
C VAL A 70 4.54 -11.28 11.52
N LYS A 71 4.28 -12.56 11.84
CA LYS A 71 3.20 -13.34 11.21
C LYS A 71 1.83 -12.76 11.54
N SER A 72 1.59 -12.41 12.80
CA SER A 72 0.37 -11.73 13.24
C SER A 72 0.20 -10.37 12.56
N LEU A 73 1.28 -9.62 12.37
CA LEU A 73 1.27 -8.34 11.66
C LEU A 73 0.88 -8.50 10.19
N LYS A 74 1.44 -9.50 9.49
CA LYS A 74 1.06 -9.82 8.11
C LYS A 74 -0.43 -10.14 8.00
N ALA A 75 -0.93 -11.03 8.86
CA ALA A 75 -2.35 -11.40 8.89
C ALA A 75 -3.25 -10.19 9.23
N PHE A 76 -2.82 -9.36 10.18
CA PHE A 76 -3.51 -8.14 10.56
C PHE A 76 -3.62 -7.14 9.40
N PHE A 77 -2.56 -7.00 8.59
CA PHE A 77 -2.60 -6.15 7.40
C PHE A 77 -3.58 -6.66 6.34
N ILE A 78 -3.69 -7.97 6.13
CA ILE A 78 -4.68 -8.55 5.23
C ILE A 78 -6.10 -8.26 5.74
N ASP A 79 -6.37 -8.53 7.02
CA ASP A 79 -7.67 -8.25 7.64
C ASP A 79 -8.04 -6.75 7.59
N CYS A 80 -7.05 -5.87 7.76
CA CYS A 80 -7.25 -4.42 7.62
C CYS A 80 -7.51 -4.00 6.17
N LEU A 81 -6.91 -4.68 5.21
CA LEU A 81 -7.17 -4.45 3.79
C LEU A 81 -8.58 -4.93 3.41
N ASP A 82 -9.02 -6.07 3.94
CA ASP A 82 -10.37 -6.61 3.78
C ASP A 82 -11.44 -5.72 4.41
N LYS A 83 -11.11 -5.07 5.53
CA LYS A 83 -11.98 -4.08 6.20
C LYS A 83 -11.94 -2.69 5.56
N ASN A 84 -11.32 -2.54 4.39
CA ASN A 84 -11.08 -1.28 3.67
C ASN A 84 -10.40 -0.18 4.52
N LYS A 85 -9.70 -0.54 5.61
CA LYS A 85 -9.02 0.42 6.50
C LYS A 85 -7.70 0.93 5.95
N LEU A 86 -7.12 0.25 4.97
CA LEU A 86 -5.86 0.61 4.31
C LEU A 86 -6.08 0.91 2.82
N GLN A 87 -7.25 1.42 2.43
CA GLN A 87 -7.58 1.68 1.03
C GLN A 87 -7.18 3.09 0.55
N LYS A 88 -7.02 4.04 1.48
CA LYS A 88 -6.67 5.43 1.16
C LYS A 88 -5.17 5.69 1.29
N THR A 89 -4.65 6.54 0.42
CA THR A 89 -3.27 7.06 0.47
C THR A 89 -2.96 7.83 1.76
N LYS A 90 -3.99 8.30 2.49
CA LYS A 90 -3.81 8.93 3.80
C LYS A 90 -3.45 7.93 4.90
N ASP A 91 -3.89 6.67 4.75
CA ASP A 91 -3.69 5.62 5.75
C ASP A 91 -2.36 4.87 5.51
N VAL A 92 -1.82 4.93 4.29
CA VAL A 92 -0.58 4.26 3.87
C VAL A 92 0.31 5.22 3.08
N VAL A 93 1.53 5.44 3.59
CA VAL A 93 2.58 6.20 2.89
C VAL A 93 3.28 5.25 1.93
N TYR A 94 2.79 5.24 0.68
CA TYR A 94 3.39 4.48 -0.41
C TYR A 94 4.37 5.35 -1.20
N ASP A 95 5.58 4.85 -1.37
CA ASP A 95 6.59 5.45 -2.22
C ASP A 95 6.55 4.80 -3.61
N LYS A 96 6.18 5.60 -4.62
CA LYS A 96 6.09 5.18 -6.01
C LYS A 96 7.46 4.93 -6.66
N GLU A 97 8.51 5.60 -6.19
CA GLU A 97 9.87 5.47 -6.73
C GLU A 97 10.51 4.20 -6.23
N ARG A 98 10.41 3.97 -4.92
CA ARG A 98 10.91 2.75 -4.27
C ARG A 98 9.98 1.55 -4.44
N ARG A 99 8.73 1.80 -4.85
CA ARG A 99 7.65 0.81 -4.94
C ARG A 99 7.47 0.04 -3.63
N GLU A 100 7.61 0.72 -2.50
CA GLU A 100 7.46 0.11 -1.17
C GLU A 100 6.56 0.97 -0.28
N ILE A 101 5.97 0.34 0.73
CA ILE A 101 5.29 1.09 1.79
C ILE A 101 6.40 1.61 2.71
N MET A 102 6.49 2.93 2.85
CA MET A 102 7.45 3.58 3.73
C MET A 102 6.97 3.57 5.17
N ALA A 103 5.69 3.87 5.39
CA ALA A 103 5.08 3.90 6.70
C ALA A 103 3.55 3.74 6.61
N ILE A 104 2.94 3.26 7.69
CA ILE A 104 1.49 3.23 7.86
C ILE A 104 1.18 4.10 9.08
N PRO A 105 0.83 5.38 8.91
CA PRO A 105 0.67 6.30 10.03
C PRO A 105 -0.49 5.90 10.97
N ALA A 106 -1.48 5.18 10.44
CA ALA A 106 -2.56 4.61 11.22
C ALA A 106 -2.09 3.42 12.09
N LEU A 107 -0.95 2.78 11.77
CA LEU A 107 -0.47 1.62 12.50
C LEU A 107 0.01 2.02 13.88
N HIS A 108 -0.63 1.41 14.88
CA HIS A 108 -0.26 1.54 16.27
C HIS A 108 0.01 0.17 16.86
N PHE A 109 1.25 -0.03 17.31
CA PHE A 109 1.65 -1.25 17.99
C PHE A 109 1.54 -1.05 19.50
N ASN A 110 0.67 -1.84 20.14
CA ASN A 110 0.58 -1.88 21.58
C ASN A 110 1.58 -2.93 22.09
N GLN A 111 2.74 -2.47 22.57
CA GLN A 111 3.80 -3.34 23.09
C GLN A 111 3.38 -4.12 24.35
N ILE A 112 2.44 -3.58 25.15
CA ILE A 112 1.98 -4.18 26.41
C ILE A 112 1.18 -5.44 26.11
N ASN A 113 0.21 -5.35 25.19
CA ASN A 113 -0.62 -6.49 24.81
C ASN A 113 -0.07 -7.29 23.63
N ARG A 114 0.98 -6.79 22.95
CA ARG A 114 1.49 -7.28 21.66
C ARG A 114 0.40 -7.33 20.58
N ASN A 115 -0.48 -6.33 20.57
CA ASN A 115 -1.55 -6.21 19.58
C ASN A 115 -1.26 -5.09 18.59
N PHE A 116 -1.49 -5.37 17.31
CA PHE A 116 -1.51 -4.37 16.25
C PHE A 116 -2.91 -3.78 16.13
N THR A 117 -2.99 -2.46 16.04
CA THR A 117 -4.25 -1.73 15.88
C THR A 117 -4.07 -0.63 14.84
N LEU A 118 -5.13 -0.28 14.11
CA LEU A 118 -5.13 0.91 13.25
C LEU A 118 -5.90 2.02 13.98
N LYS A 119 -5.19 3.08 14.39
CA LYS A 119 -5.81 4.30 14.91
C LYS A 119 -6.40 5.08 13.74
N ILE A 120 -7.65 5.53 13.89
CA ILE A 120 -8.27 6.45 12.95
C ILE A 120 -7.57 7.80 13.10
N LEU A 121 -6.91 8.27 12.02
CA LEU A 121 -6.21 9.57 11.98
C LEU A 121 -7.18 10.76 11.85
N ASP A 122 -8.45 10.50 11.54
CA ASP A 122 -9.48 11.53 11.45
C ASP A 122 -9.87 12.01 12.86
N ALA A 123 -9.22 13.09 13.31
CA ALA A 123 -9.52 13.76 14.57
C ALA A 123 -10.93 14.39 14.63
N LYS A 124 -11.67 14.47 13.50
CA LYS A 124 -13.03 15.04 13.45
C LYS A 124 -14.12 14.00 13.74
N ARG A 125 -13.86 12.71 13.51
CA ARG A 125 -14.61 11.62 14.13
C ARG A 125 -14.11 11.43 15.56
N VAL A 126 -14.46 12.38 16.43
CA VAL A 126 -14.45 12.16 17.88
C VAL A 126 -15.13 10.82 18.10
N SER A 127 -14.36 9.84 18.56
CA SER A 127 -14.91 8.53 18.91
C SER A 127 -16.07 8.82 19.86
N THR A 128 -17.29 8.47 19.45
CA THR A 128 -18.49 8.63 20.27
C THR A 128 -18.37 7.87 21.60
N LEU A 129 -17.30 7.10 21.80
CA LEU A 129 -16.86 6.58 23.09
C LEU A 129 -16.61 7.66 24.16
N LYS A 130 -16.16 8.88 23.80
CA LYS A 130 -16.08 10.00 24.77
C LYS A 130 -17.44 10.67 25.01
N SER A 131 -18.41 10.47 24.12
CA SER A 131 -19.79 10.97 24.29
C SER A 131 -20.74 9.90 24.84
N LEU A 132 -20.25 8.69 25.13
CA LEU A 132 -20.96 7.77 25.99
C LEU A 132 -21.03 8.47 27.34
N THR A 133 -22.21 9.00 27.65
CA THR A 133 -22.53 9.53 28.97
C THR A 133 -21.96 8.57 30.02
N PRO A 134 -21.15 9.03 30.98
CA PRO A 134 -20.75 8.18 32.09
C PRO A 134 -22.04 7.60 32.67
N LYS A 135 -22.13 6.27 32.73
CA LYS A 135 -23.30 5.59 33.30
C LYS A 135 -23.44 6.15 34.72
N ARG A 136 -24.44 7.01 34.90
CA ARG A 136 -24.77 7.63 36.17
C ARG A 136 -24.96 6.49 37.16
N VAL A 137 -24.14 6.44 38.20
CA VAL A 137 -24.33 5.51 39.30
C VAL A 137 -25.66 5.92 39.94
N THR A 138 -26.74 5.25 39.56
CA THR A 138 -28.04 5.39 40.24
C THR A 138 -27.96 4.52 41.49
N GLU A 139 -28.44 5.02 42.62
CA GLU A 139 -28.39 4.40 43.97
C GLU A 139 -29.06 3.03 44.11
N LYS A 140 -29.39 2.33 43.02
CA LYS A 140 -29.92 0.96 43.00
C LYS A 140 -28.87 -0.14 42.97
N ASN A 141 -27.57 0.18 43.00
CA ASN A 141 -26.49 -0.81 42.88
C ASN A 141 -25.54 -0.84 44.08
N LYS A 142 -26.03 -0.47 45.28
CA LYS A 142 -25.23 -0.38 46.51
C LYS A 142 -25.32 -1.62 47.41
N GLU A 143 -26.00 -2.68 46.98
CA GLU A 143 -26.17 -3.91 47.77
C GLU A 143 -25.61 -5.11 46.99
N ASP A 144 -24.30 -5.14 46.75
CA ASP A 144 -23.57 -6.37 46.38
C ASP A 144 -22.06 -6.16 46.60
N SER A 145 -21.71 -5.49 47.70
CA SER A 145 -20.32 -5.34 48.13
C SER A 145 -20.15 -5.40 49.64
N GLU A 146 -21.02 -6.15 50.32
CA GLU A 146 -20.80 -6.63 51.69
C GLU A 146 -21.61 -7.92 51.85
N ILE A 147 -20.93 -9.06 51.69
CA ILE A 147 -20.89 -10.24 52.58
C ILE A 147 -19.73 -11.13 52.08
#